data_AF-A0A8T5FE96-F1
#
_entry.id   AF-A0A8T5FE96-F1
#
_cell.length_a   1.000
_cell.length_b   1.000
_cell.length_c   1.000
_cell.angle_alpha   90.00
_cell.angle_beta   90.00
_cell.angle_gamma   90.00
#
_symmetry.space_group_name_H-M   'P 1'
#
loop_
_entity.id
_entity.type
_entity.pdbx_description
1 polymer ?
#
loop_
_entity_poly.entity_id
_entity_poly.type
_entity_poly.pdbx_seq_one_letter_code
_entity_poly.pdbx_strand_id
1 'polypeptide(L)'
;MSLMIFKDQKCRDMFNQLLLDDALEKQQHNSDSGIMSHNTCEYCAVCFKGPSVDNETNLVEPFIKHHVTYFPQKIAYVHDACHKKIHATPNHYLIQFDEGDSRKFYDNLKSLSKTNQGSMYQ
;
A
#
# COMPACT_ATOMS: atom_id res chain seq x y z
N MET A 1 14.07 1.12 17.11
CA MET A 1 13.25 0.05 16.51
C MET A 1 12.94 -0.94 17.64
N SER A 2 11.66 -1.17 17.93
CA SER A 2 11.25 -2.13 18.95
C SER A 2 11.05 -3.48 18.27
N LEU A 3 11.73 -4.51 18.74
CA LEU A 3 11.61 -5.87 18.21
C LEU A 3 10.49 -6.60 18.94
N MET A 4 9.45 -7.02 18.21
CA MET A 4 8.38 -7.85 18.74
C MET A 4 8.70 -9.31 18.41
N ILE A 5 8.80 -10.16 19.43
CA ILE A 5 9.11 -11.59 19.29
C ILE A 5 7.97 -12.41 19.88
N PHE A 6 7.36 -13.26 19.05
CA PHE A 6 6.38 -14.24 19.50
C PHE A 6 7.08 -15.55 19.86
N LYS A 7 7.02 -15.95 21.14
CA LYS A 7 7.58 -17.23 21.61
C LYS A 7 6.69 -18.43 21.27
N ASP A 8 5.39 -18.18 21.13
CA ASP A 8 4.37 -19.20 20.84
C ASP A 8 3.97 -19.19 19.36
N GLN A 9 3.85 -20.39 18.77
CA GLN A 9 3.49 -20.54 17.36
C GLN A 9 2.08 -20.06 17.07
N LYS A 10 1.12 -20.42 17.93
CA LYS A 10 -0.28 -20.07 17.74
C LYS A 10 -0.50 -18.55 17.80
N CYS A 11 0.11 -17.86 18.77
CA CYS A 11 0.04 -16.40 18.83
C CYS A 11 0.60 -15.74 17.56
N ARG A 12 1.69 -16.27 17.01
CA ARG A 12 2.28 -15.76 15.77
C ARG A 12 1.36 -15.98 14.57
N ASP A 13 0.79 -17.16 14.44
CA ASP A 13 -0.13 -17.48 13.34
C ASP A 13 -1.38 -16.60 13.40
N MET A 14 -1.92 -16.39 14.61
CA MET A 14 -3.04 -15.45 14.82
C MET A 14 -2.68 -14.01 14.41
N PHE A 15 -1.47 -13.56 14.75
CA PHE A 15 -1.02 -12.22 14.38
C PHE A 15 -0.80 -12.10 12.86
N ASN A 16 -0.23 -13.12 12.22
CA ASN A 16 -0.10 -13.16 10.77
C ASN A 16 -1.45 -13.14 10.07
N GLN A 17 -2.45 -13.86 10.59
CA GLN A 17 -3.82 -13.79 10.07
C GLN A 17 -4.39 -12.36 10.21
N LEU A 18 -4.21 -11.72 11.36
CA LEU A 18 -4.65 -10.34 11.57
C LEU A 18 -4.03 -9.37 10.55
N LEU A 19 -2.74 -9.53 10.22
CA LEU A 19 -2.06 -8.71 9.22
C LEU A 19 -2.65 -8.91 7.80
N LEU A 20 -3.05 -10.13 7.47
CA LEU A 20 -3.69 -10.44 6.19
C LEU A 20 -5.12 -9.85 6.13
N ASP A 21 -5.89 -9.99 7.21
CA ASP A 21 -7.24 -9.46 7.31
C ASP A 21 -7.23 -7.92 7.22
N ASP A 22 -6.31 -7.25 7.93
CA ASP A 22 -6.12 -5.79 7.84
C ASP A 22 -5.77 -5.33 6.42
N ALA A 23 -4.97 -6.11 5.68
CA ALA A 23 -4.64 -5.79 4.28
C ALA A 23 -5.88 -5.86 3.37
N LEU A 24 -6.74 -6.87 3.57
CA LEU A 24 -8.00 -7.04 2.83
C LEU A 24 -8.99 -5.93 3.14
N GLU A 25 -9.19 -5.61 4.43
CA GLU A 25 -10.06 -4.51 4.86
C GLU A 25 -9.61 -3.17 4.27
N LYS A 26 -8.30 -2.90 4.27
CA LYS A 26 -7.74 -1.68 3.64
C LYS A 26 -7.98 -1.65 2.13
N GLN A 27 -7.91 -2.78 1.43
CA GLN A 27 -8.23 -2.82 0.00
C GLN A 27 -9.72 -2.53 -0.25
N GLN A 28 -10.61 -3.11 0.56
CA GLN A 28 -12.05 -2.85 0.46
C GLN A 28 -12.34 -1.37 0.71
N HIS A 29 -11.81 -0.79 1.79
CA HIS A 29 -11.98 0.63 2.10
C HIS A 29 -11.49 1.55 0.97
N ASN A 30 -10.35 1.24 0.35
CA ASN A 30 -9.86 2.00 -0.81
C ASN A 30 -10.84 1.92 -1.99
N SER A 31 -11.40 0.73 -2.24
CA SER A 31 -12.36 0.50 -3.32
C SER A 31 -13.66 1.29 -3.07
N ASP A 32 -14.16 1.28 -1.83
CA ASP A 32 -15.34 2.04 -1.41
C ASP A 32 -15.11 3.56 -1.52
N SER A 33 -13.86 4.00 -1.34
CA SER A 33 -13.43 5.39 -1.55
C SER A 33 -13.19 5.75 -3.02
N GLY A 34 -13.47 4.84 -3.96
CA GLY A 34 -13.31 5.04 -5.40
C GLY A 34 -11.88 4.90 -5.94
N ILE A 35 -10.94 4.37 -5.14
CA ILE A 35 -9.57 4.11 -5.59
C ILE A 35 -9.53 2.77 -6.33
N MET A 36 -9.10 2.80 -7.59
CA MET A 36 -8.98 1.58 -8.39
C MET A 36 -7.72 0.80 -8.01
N SER A 37 -7.85 -0.52 -7.86
CA SER A 37 -6.70 -1.41 -7.66
C SER A 37 -6.36 -2.15 -8.95
N HIS A 38 -5.07 -2.21 -9.31
CA HIS A 38 -4.58 -2.94 -10.48
C HIS A 38 -4.58 -4.46 -10.27
N ASN A 39 -4.37 -4.87 -9.02
CA ASN A 39 -4.32 -6.25 -8.54
C ASN A 39 -4.88 -6.30 -7.10
N THR A 40 -5.10 -7.50 -6.57
CA THR A 40 -5.48 -7.69 -5.16
C THR A 40 -4.25 -7.63 -4.24
N CYS A 41 -4.49 -7.47 -2.94
CA CYS A 41 -3.43 -7.53 -1.92
C CYS A 41 -2.96 -8.97 -1.62
N GLU A 42 -3.37 -9.96 -2.44
CA GLU A 42 -2.98 -11.37 -2.29
C GLU A 42 -1.79 -11.74 -3.16
N TYR A 43 -1.60 -11.08 -4.31
CA TYR A 43 -0.47 -11.34 -5.21
C TYR A 43 0.20 -10.05 -5.66
N CYS A 44 1.54 -10.02 -5.62
CA CYS A 44 2.32 -8.88 -6.09
C CYS A 44 2.16 -8.68 -7.60
N ALA A 45 1.90 -7.44 -8.03
CA ALA A 45 1.69 -7.10 -9.44
C ALA A 45 2.92 -7.33 -10.36
N VAL A 46 4.11 -7.51 -9.78
CA VAL A 46 5.37 -7.65 -10.52
C VAL A 46 5.83 -9.11 -10.58
N CYS A 47 5.83 -9.80 -9.43
CA CYS A 47 6.38 -11.16 -9.34
C CYS A 47 5.32 -12.25 -9.19
N PHE A 48 4.05 -11.89 -9.04
CA PHE A 48 2.90 -12.79 -8.90
C PHE A 48 2.98 -13.75 -7.70
N LYS A 49 3.82 -13.44 -6.71
CA LYS A 49 3.91 -14.19 -5.45
C LYS A 49 3.09 -13.51 -4.36
N GLY A 50 2.67 -14.29 -3.37
CA GLY A 50 1.99 -13.79 -2.17
C GLY A 50 2.88 -12.94 -1.26
N PRO A 51 2.31 -12.41 -0.16
CA PRO A 51 3.06 -11.68 0.86
C PRO A 51 4.29 -12.46 1.32
N SER A 52 5.39 -11.74 1.56
CA SER A 52 6.61 -12.38 2.09
C SER A 52 6.46 -12.58 3.59
N VAL A 53 7.31 -13.43 4.17
CA VAL A 53 7.43 -13.59 5.61
C VAL A 53 8.83 -13.14 5.99
N ASP A 54 8.92 -12.22 6.95
CA ASP A 54 10.20 -11.76 7.48
C ASP A 54 10.92 -12.92 8.18
N ASN A 55 12.18 -13.16 7.83
CA ASN A 55 12.91 -14.33 8.30
C ASN A 55 13.30 -14.24 9.79
N GLU A 56 13.40 -13.03 10.35
CA GLU A 56 13.79 -12.83 11.74
C GLU A 56 12.61 -12.98 12.69
N THR A 57 11.49 -12.31 12.37
CA THR A 57 10.27 -12.26 13.20
C THR A 57 9.25 -13.33 12.83
N ASN A 58 9.40 -13.95 11.65
CA ASN A 58 8.43 -14.88 11.06
C ASN A 58 7.03 -14.25 10.90
N LEU A 59 6.99 -12.94 10.69
CA LEU A 59 5.77 -12.18 10.47
C LEU A 59 5.53 -11.95 8.98
N VAL A 60 4.26 -11.98 8.58
CA VAL A 60 3.87 -11.60 7.23
C VAL A 60 4.24 -10.13 6.99
N GLU A 61 4.87 -9.86 5.86
CA GLU A 61 5.13 -8.52 5.35
C GLU A 61 4.04 -8.14 4.35
N PRO A 62 3.10 -7.23 4.72
CA PRO A 62 2.06 -6.79 3.80
C PRO A 62 2.65 -6.09 2.58
N PHE A 63 1.95 -6.13 1.46
CA PHE A 63 2.34 -5.35 0.29
C PHE A 63 2.25 -3.85 0.56
N ILE A 64 3.16 -3.11 -0.08
CA ILE A 64 3.07 -1.66 -0.14
C ILE A 64 2.28 -1.23 -1.38
N LYS A 65 1.68 -0.04 -1.29
CA LYS A 65 0.94 0.57 -2.39
C LYS A 65 1.89 1.33 -3.31
N HIS A 66 1.84 1.00 -4.59
CA HIS A 66 2.48 1.74 -5.69
C HIS A 66 1.41 2.53 -6.45
N HIS A 67 1.58 3.82 -6.67
CA HIS A 67 0.64 4.58 -7.52
C HIS A 67 0.91 4.27 -9.00
N VAL A 68 -0.09 3.76 -9.70
CA VAL A 68 -0.05 3.55 -11.17
C VAL A 68 -0.47 4.83 -11.89
N THR A 69 -1.52 5.48 -11.41
CA THR A 69 -1.99 6.81 -11.85
C THR A 69 -2.42 7.62 -10.63
N TYR A 70 -2.24 8.94 -10.68
CA TYR A 70 -2.73 9.83 -9.62
C TYR A 70 -4.15 10.35 -9.91
N PHE A 71 -4.53 10.49 -11.19
CA PHE A 71 -5.81 11.08 -11.61
C PHE A 71 -6.42 10.32 -12.81
N PRO A 72 -7.54 9.59 -12.65
CA PRO A 72 -8.09 9.12 -11.38
C PRO A 72 -7.09 8.21 -10.65
N GLN A 73 -7.23 8.07 -9.33
CA GLN A 73 -6.26 7.32 -8.54
C GLN A 73 -6.37 5.82 -8.84
N LYS A 74 -5.24 5.22 -9.24
CA LYS A 74 -5.07 3.77 -9.39
C LYS A 74 -3.80 3.33 -8.68
N ILE A 75 -3.89 2.27 -7.89
CA ILE A 75 -2.76 1.71 -7.14
C ILE A 75 -2.49 0.26 -7.55
N ALA A 76 -1.27 -0.22 -7.33
CA ALA A 76 -0.89 -1.62 -7.38
C ALA A 76 -0.30 -2.05 -6.02
N TYR A 77 -0.58 -3.28 -5.62
CA TYR A 77 0.02 -3.89 -4.44
C TYR A 77 1.28 -4.66 -4.85
N VAL A 78 2.41 -4.33 -4.23
CA VAL A 78 3.72 -4.91 -4.58
C VAL A 78 4.58 -5.14 -3.32
N HIS A 79 5.51 -6.09 -3.39
CA HIS A 79 6.59 -6.17 -2.38
C HIS A 79 7.47 -4.93 -2.44
N ASP A 80 8.09 -4.55 -1.32
CA ASP A 80 9.06 -3.42 -1.26
C ASP A 80 10.20 -3.58 -2.28
N ALA A 81 10.78 -4.76 -2.39
CA ALA A 81 11.82 -5.05 -3.38
C ALA A 81 11.31 -4.90 -4.83
N CYS A 82 10.05 -5.22 -5.09
CA CYS A 82 9.44 -5.05 -6.41
C CYS A 82 9.14 -3.58 -6.70
N HIS A 83 8.69 -2.81 -5.71
CA HIS A 83 8.51 -1.36 -5.82
C HIS A 83 9.80 -0.63 -6.20
N LYS A 84 10.92 -0.99 -5.56
CA LYS A 84 12.24 -0.46 -5.92
C LYS A 84 12.61 -0.76 -7.38
N LYS A 85 12.27 -1.95 -7.89
CA LYS A 85 12.50 -2.32 -9.29
C LYS A 85 11.67 -1.50 -10.28
N ILE A 86 10.42 -1.18 -9.92
CA ILE A 86 9.54 -0.32 -10.74
C ILE A 86 10.21 1.04 -10.93
N HIS A 87 10.68 1.66 -9.85
CA HIS A 87 11.31 2.99 -9.91
C HIS A 87 12.75 2.99 -10.44
N ALA A 88 13.44 1.85 -10.39
CA ALA A 88 14.75 1.69 -11.02
C ALA A 88 14.67 1.47 -12.55
N THR A 89 13.49 1.10 -13.06
CA THR A 89 13.28 0.80 -14.49
C THR A 89 12.64 2.01 -15.19
N PRO A 90 13.31 2.64 -16.16
CA PRO A 90 12.70 3.68 -16.98
C PRO A 90 11.45 3.14 -17.71
N ASN A 91 10.37 3.92 -17.74
CA ASN A 91 9.12 3.58 -18.45
C ASN A 91 8.51 2.23 -18.04
N HIS A 92 8.61 1.86 -16.77
CA HIS A 92 7.94 0.66 -16.26
C HIS A 92 6.42 0.77 -16.48
N TYR A 93 5.75 -0.29 -16.97
CA TYR A 93 4.32 -0.29 -17.34
C TYR A 93 3.35 0.05 -16.19
N LEU A 94 3.84 0.00 -14.95
CA LEU A 94 3.13 0.39 -13.73
C LEU A 94 3.30 1.87 -13.38
N ILE A 95 3.99 2.66 -14.19
CA ILE A 95 4.11 4.12 -14.07
C ILE A 95 3.36 4.71 -15.27
N GLN A 96 2.15 5.22 -15.03
CA GLN A 96 1.26 5.77 -16.06
C GLN A 96 0.86 7.21 -15.72
N PHE A 97 1.77 7.96 -15.10
CA PHE A 97 1.60 9.35 -14.72
C PHE A 97 2.80 10.18 -15.18
N ASP A 98 2.58 11.48 -15.34
CA ASP A 98 3.61 12.41 -15.78
C ASP A 98 4.40 13.00 -14.61
N GLU A 99 5.56 13.58 -14.93
CA GLU A 99 6.35 14.32 -13.96
C GLU A 99 5.51 15.46 -13.33
N GLY A 100 5.54 15.54 -12.00
CA GLY A 100 4.81 16.55 -11.24
C GLY A 100 3.40 16.15 -10.81
N ASP A 101 2.81 15.08 -11.34
CA ASP A 101 1.48 14.63 -10.91
C ASP A 101 1.46 14.16 -9.45
N SER A 102 2.53 13.51 -8.99
CA SER A 102 2.68 13.16 -7.58
C SER A 102 2.62 14.39 -6.67
N ARG A 103 3.33 15.47 -7.05
CA ARG A 103 3.32 16.75 -6.31
C ARG A 103 1.91 17.34 -6.28
N LYS A 104 1.25 17.47 -7.44
CA LYS A 104 -0.12 17.98 -7.54
C LYS A 104 -1.08 17.19 -6.63
N PHE A 105 -0.96 15.86 -6.64
CA PHE A 105 -1.81 14.98 -5.84
C PHE A 105 -1.65 15.24 -4.34
N TYR A 106 -0.42 15.27 -3.83
CA TYR A 106 -0.17 15.51 -2.41
C TYR A 106 -0.46 16.95 -1.97
N ASP A 107 -0.28 17.93 -2.86
CA ASP A 107 -0.65 19.32 -2.57
C ASP A 107 -2.18 19.48 -2.45
N ASN A 108 -2.95 18.79 -3.31
CA ASN A 108 -4.41 18.72 -3.20
C ASN A 108 -4.88 18.01 -1.93
N LEU A 109 -4.23 16.91 -1.52
CA LEU A 109 -4.56 16.24 -0.25
C LEU A 109 -4.31 17.16 0.95
N LYS A 110 -3.20 17.91 0.95
CA LYS A 110 -2.89 18.88 2.01
C LYS A 110 -3.93 20.01 2.04
N SER A 111 -4.35 20.53 0.89
CA SER A 111 -5.35 21.61 0.85
C SER A 111 -6.71 21.14 1.38
N LEU A 112 -7.18 19.95 0.98
CA LEU A 112 -8.40 19.33 1.51
C LEU A 112 -8.34 19.13 3.04
N SER A 113 -7.20 18.68 3.56
CA SER A 113 -7.03 18.51 5.01
C SER A 113 -7.14 19.83 5.80
N LYS A 114 -6.69 20.95 5.21
CA LYS A 114 -6.78 22.29 5.82
C LYS A 114 -8.20 22.86 5.75
N THR A 115 -8.90 22.65 4.64
CA THR A 115 -10.28 23.13 4.47
C THR A 115 -11.24 22.47 5.48
N ASN A 116 -11.04 21.18 5.78
CA ASN A 116 -11.85 20.48 6.77
C ASN A 116 -11.61 20.94 8.22
N GLN A 117 -10.47 21.55 8.53
CA GLN A 117 -10.18 22.13 9.85
C GLN A 117 -10.78 23.55 10.03
N GLY A 118 -11.07 24.27 8.94
CA GLY A 118 -11.68 25.61 8.99
C GLY A 118 -13.19 25.62 9.22
N SER A 119 -13.86 24.48 9.12
CA SER A 119 -15.32 24.34 9.23
C SER A 119 -15.84 24.03 10.65
N MET A 120 -14.96 23.87 11.65
CA MET A 120 -15.36 23.61 13.04
C MET A 120 -15.60 24.88 13.89
N TYR A 121 -15.44 26.07 13.31
CA TYR A 121 -15.66 27.36 13.99
C TYR A 121 -16.47 28.34 13.12
N GLN A 122 -17.65 27.94 12.66
CA GLN A 122 -18.70 28.87 12.20
C GLN A 122 -20.04 28.49 12.81
#